data_AF-S9W3Q7-F1
#
_entry.id   AF-S9W3Q7-F1
#
_cell.length_a   1.000
_cell.length_b   1.000
_cell.length_c   1.000
_cell.angle_alpha   90.00
_cell.angle_beta   90.00
_cell.angle_gamma   90.00
#
_symmetry.space_group_name_H-M   'P 1'
#
loop_
_entity.id
_entity.type
_entity.pdbx_description
1 polymer ?
#
loop_
_entity_poly.entity_id
_entity_poly.type
_entity_poly.pdbx_seq_one_letter_code
_entity_poly.pdbx_strand_id
1 'polypeptide(L)'
;MSVSTGRSAFDADASRRSQVMENIVSSQQQSSRQQEQIRSMVEENDQLKRDISMVSGKQYDYVKADKLATMQSALDALERRYQFEKIRKNDLTKRYQLARIDLLHSRKARGGVNIEKEQTDAVQRQVDILENRLDQALTKFNDALLYNKELREQIDIIREERRVFQRVHKKMEDSLAQTQRQTADRIERTNRDMDERDEYLRQAQQLRQAIVEQQDDYTEQVRELDAAMNDIKCMREDQTNLQLELESREYEFTEHLAQTQATGNNAVSGSNNATIAGRSIAGPEDGALSVAPDDSNTNVLLVDREALTINTIAAQLAEATHEQDINQIFRNYEKTGEDNFSLYKYIHSLSATKEALVDEIRDLKTLLSEENAEEAQQQRIVYELEGKLELTEYTLGDISTAVEKMKEAIHFVGATAEDVHQHVGCGSVTCTETNLLATLGNIEERATYILCATQRQQYQAQISTFKKVAPTGANASATTAEGEDIQGADLSQNSAPPDEHADYEVTPLLPLIAPQHTHAPVSAKRLVRQTDLPSAALGAADVHAYSPSGTAARGGGNTGASGRDESLAAQLDVDDTQVVSHADVRRQMEQHLLMKRDRDERMARKKKEIRDMIAASPKKGLVAATSPSKGNRY
;
A
#
# COMPACT_ATOMS: atom_id res chain seq x y z
N MET A 1 121.32 -13.96 166.04
CA MET A 1 122.61 -14.32 165.44
C MET A 1 122.49 -14.23 163.92
N SER A 2 123.64 -14.19 163.22
CA SER A 2 123.83 -14.55 161.79
C SER A 2 123.03 -13.79 160.71
N VAL A 3 123.48 -13.95 159.46
CA VAL A 3 123.17 -13.12 158.28
C VAL A 3 122.97 -14.04 157.06
N SER A 4 122.37 -13.51 155.97
CA SER A 4 122.26 -14.07 154.60
C SER A 4 121.10 -15.06 154.35
N THR A 5 120.50 -15.20 153.15
CA THR A 5 120.40 -14.33 151.94
C THR A 5 119.23 -14.84 151.07
N GLY A 6 118.59 -13.99 150.25
CA GLY A 6 117.62 -14.41 149.22
C GLY A 6 118.13 -14.14 147.80
N ARG A 7 117.94 -15.08 146.85
CA ARG A 7 118.52 -14.96 145.48
C ARG A 7 117.88 -15.78 144.34
N SER A 8 116.63 -16.25 144.44
CA SER A 8 116.07 -17.28 143.51
C SER A 8 114.88 -16.84 142.63
N ALA A 9 114.45 -15.58 142.64
CA ALA A 9 113.23 -15.14 141.95
C ALA A 9 113.42 -14.61 140.51
N PHE A 10 114.65 -14.52 140.00
CA PHE A 10 114.97 -13.76 138.78
C PHE A 10 114.97 -14.59 137.47
N ASP A 11 115.29 -15.89 137.53
CA ASP A 11 115.56 -16.69 136.32
C ASP A 11 114.31 -16.98 135.47
N ALA A 12 113.12 -17.06 136.08
CA ALA A 12 111.89 -17.46 135.41
C ALA A 12 111.39 -16.47 134.33
N ASP A 13 111.68 -15.17 134.47
CA ASP A 13 111.29 -14.15 133.50
C ASP A 13 112.32 -14.02 132.34
N ALA A 14 113.57 -14.41 132.57
CA ALA A 14 114.62 -14.41 131.56
C ALA A 14 114.32 -15.39 130.41
N SER A 15 113.92 -16.64 130.73
CA SER A 15 113.62 -17.65 129.72
C SER A 15 112.46 -17.27 128.80
N ARG A 16 111.40 -16.62 129.33
CA ARG A 16 110.26 -16.17 128.52
C ARG A 16 110.66 -15.07 127.52
N ARG A 17 111.49 -14.11 127.96
CA ARG A 17 112.03 -13.06 127.09
C ARG A 17 112.90 -13.64 125.97
N SER A 18 113.72 -14.65 126.28
CA SER A 18 114.52 -15.36 125.26
C SER A 18 113.65 -16.04 124.20
N GLN A 19 112.60 -16.74 124.61
CA GLN A 19 111.70 -17.46 123.68
C GLN A 19 110.89 -16.51 122.78
N VAL A 20 110.50 -15.34 123.28
CA VAL A 20 109.87 -14.28 122.46
C VAL A 20 110.87 -13.68 121.46
N MET A 21 112.11 -13.43 121.89
CA MET A 21 113.19 -12.94 121.01
C MET A 21 113.44 -13.91 119.83
N GLU A 22 113.49 -15.21 120.10
CA GLU A 22 113.74 -16.26 119.11
C GLU A 22 112.60 -16.40 118.09
N ASN A 23 111.34 -16.27 118.54
CA ASN A 23 110.16 -16.19 117.66
C ASN A 23 110.14 -14.93 116.79
N ILE A 24 110.62 -13.78 117.31
CA ILE A 24 110.74 -12.54 116.52
C ILE A 24 111.84 -12.68 115.45
N VAL A 25 113.01 -13.21 115.82
CA VAL A 25 114.14 -13.39 114.88
C VAL A 25 113.79 -14.39 113.76
N SER A 26 113.13 -15.50 114.08
CA SER A 26 112.69 -16.48 113.06
C SER A 26 111.60 -15.91 112.13
N SER A 27 110.63 -15.16 112.65
CA SER A 27 109.65 -14.43 111.85
C SER A 27 110.30 -13.37 110.94
N GLN A 28 111.29 -12.64 111.46
CA GLN A 28 112.06 -11.67 110.68
C GLN A 28 112.84 -12.33 109.54
N GLN A 29 113.51 -13.46 109.79
CA GLN A 29 114.18 -14.26 108.75
C GLN A 29 113.19 -14.77 107.68
N GLN A 30 111.99 -15.21 108.08
CA GLN A 30 110.96 -15.63 107.13
C GLN A 30 110.48 -14.46 106.25
N SER A 31 110.32 -13.27 106.83
CA SER A 31 109.97 -12.05 106.08
C SER A 31 111.08 -11.65 105.10
N SER A 32 112.36 -11.71 105.50
CA SER A 32 113.48 -11.46 104.58
C SER A 32 113.49 -12.42 103.39
N ARG A 33 113.30 -13.74 103.62
CA ARG A 33 113.22 -14.73 102.52
C ARG A 33 112.04 -14.45 101.58
N GLN A 34 110.89 -14.02 102.11
CA GLN A 34 109.74 -13.62 101.28
C GLN A 34 110.04 -12.36 100.45
N GLN A 35 110.76 -11.39 101.00
CA GLN A 35 111.18 -10.19 100.25
C GLN A 35 112.19 -10.52 99.15
N GLU A 36 113.12 -11.44 99.39
CA GLU A 36 114.05 -11.96 98.37
C GLU A 36 113.30 -12.70 97.26
N GLN A 37 112.34 -13.57 97.61
CA GLN A 37 111.51 -14.29 96.63
C GLN A 37 110.63 -13.35 95.80
N ILE A 38 110.08 -12.28 96.40
CA ILE A 38 109.33 -11.25 95.65
C ILE A 38 110.25 -10.49 94.70
N ARG A 39 111.48 -10.14 95.10
CA ARG A 39 112.46 -9.51 94.20
C ARG A 39 112.81 -10.43 93.03
N SER A 40 113.07 -11.71 93.30
CA SER A 40 113.30 -12.73 92.26
C SER A 40 112.12 -12.81 91.27
N MET A 41 110.87 -12.85 91.73
CA MET A 41 109.71 -12.84 90.82
C MET A 41 109.55 -11.53 90.04
N VAL A 42 109.97 -10.38 90.59
CA VAL A 42 109.97 -9.09 89.85
C VAL A 42 111.06 -9.08 88.78
N GLU A 43 112.27 -9.54 89.12
CA GLU A 43 113.40 -9.68 88.19
C GLU A 43 113.07 -10.68 87.06
N GLU A 44 112.43 -11.81 87.38
CA GLU A 44 111.88 -12.76 86.40
C GLU A 44 110.77 -12.14 85.53
N ASN A 45 109.87 -11.34 86.10
CA ASN A 45 108.85 -10.63 85.30
C ASN A 45 109.48 -9.59 84.36
N ASP A 46 110.49 -8.86 84.80
CA ASP A 46 111.21 -7.90 83.95
C ASP A 46 112.15 -8.59 82.96
N GLN A 47 112.62 -9.79 83.26
CA GLN A 47 113.30 -10.68 82.32
C GLN A 47 112.33 -11.16 81.25
N LEU A 48 111.16 -11.69 81.64
CA LEU A 48 110.09 -12.09 80.71
C LEU A 48 109.59 -10.93 79.84
N LYS A 49 109.48 -9.69 80.35
CA LYS A 49 109.16 -8.50 79.53
C LYS A 49 110.25 -8.21 78.49
N ARG A 50 111.53 -8.33 78.87
CA ARG A 50 112.67 -8.15 77.95
C ARG A 50 112.73 -9.28 76.92
N ASP A 51 112.52 -10.53 77.33
CA ASP A 51 112.53 -11.70 76.47
C ASP A 51 111.33 -11.72 75.52
N ILE A 52 110.12 -11.33 75.96
CA ILE A 52 108.96 -11.08 75.09
C ILE A 52 109.27 -9.97 74.07
N SER A 53 109.96 -8.91 74.49
CA SER A 53 110.34 -7.81 73.59
C SER A 53 111.37 -8.26 72.52
N MET A 54 112.32 -9.13 72.89
CA MET A 54 113.29 -9.72 71.96
C MET A 54 112.66 -10.78 71.03
N VAL A 55 111.84 -11.68 71.56
CA VAL A 55 111.18 -12.77 70.82
C VAL A 55 110.07 -12.25 69.91
N SER A 56 109.36 -11.19 70.32
CA SER A 56 108.33 -10.56 69.46
C SER A 56 108.95 -9.92 68.22
N GLY A 57 110.20 -9.43 68.30
CA GLY A 57 111.06 -9.04 67.17
C GLY A 57 110.58 -7.86 66.30
N LYS A 58 109.32 -7.44 66.48
CA LYS A 58 108.64 -6.34 65.79
C LYS A 58 107.72 -5.69 66.81
N GLN A 59 107.96 -4.41 67.13
CA GLN A 59 107.03 -3.59 67.89
C GLN A 59 105.62 -3.73 67.28
N TYR A 60 104.58 -3.97 68.08
CA TYR A 60 103.21 -3.91 67.57
C TYR A 60 102.93 -2.48 67.12
N ASP A 61 102.93 -2.28 65.80
CA ASP A 61 102.87 -0.94 65.21
C ASP A 61 101.42 -0.46 65.18
N TYR A 62 100.99 0.12 66.31
CA TYR A 62 99.65 0.68 66.49
C TYR A 62 99.26 1.67 65.37
N VAL A 63 100.21 2.38 64.76
CA VAL A 63 99.94 3.32 63.65
C VAL A 63 99.64 2.56 62.36
N LYS A 64 100.25 1.38 62.13
CA LYS A 64 99.83 0.48 61.04
C LYS A 64 98.53 -0.23 61.36
N ALA A 65 98.29 -0.65 62.60
CA ALA A 65 97.06 -1.31 63.02
C ALA A 65 95.84 -0.39 62.87
N ASP A 66 95.94 0.86 63.31
CA ASP A 66 94.91 1.89 63.17
C ASP A 66 94.66 2.27 61.69
N LYS A 67 95.72 2.37 60.88
CA LYS A 67 95.59 2.54 59.42
C LYS A 67 94.93 1.35 58.74
N LEU A 68 95.15 0.12 59.21
CA LEU A 68 94.43 -1.06 58.72
C LEU A 68 92.97 -1.07 59.17
N ALA A 69 92.67 -0.72 60.42
CA ALA A 69 91.30 -0.64 60.94
C ALA A 69 90.47 0.46 60.25
N THR A 70 91.06 1.64 60.02
CA THR A 70 90.42 2.71 59.25
C THR A 70 90.23 2.33 57.78
N MET A 71 91.21 1.70 57.13
CA MET A 71 91.03 1.16 55.77
C MET A 71 90.00 0.03 55.70
N GLN A 72 89.92 -0.86 56.70
CA GLN A 72 88.90 -1.91 56.81
C GLN A 72 87.51 -1.29 56.98
N SER A 73 87.33 -0.34 57.91
CA SER A 73 86.04 0.34 58.07
C SER A 73 85.62 1.15 56.82
N ALA A 74 86.59 1.67 56.05
CA ALA A 74 86.33 2.30 54.76
C ALA A 74 85.94 1.27 53.67
N LEU A 75 86.56 0.09 53.65
CA LEU A 75 86.15 -1.03 52.78
C LEU A 75 84.74 -1.53 53.13
N ASP A 76 84.44 -1.76 54.41
CA ASP A 76 83.10 -2.12 54.90
C ASP A 76 82.05 -1.06 54.50
N ALA A 77 82.39 0.23 54.62
CA ALA A 77 81.50 1.32 54.22
C ALA A 77 81.28 1.39 52.70
N LEU A 78 82.32 1.11 51.91
CA LEU A 78 82.23 1.01 50.45
C LEU A 78 81.45 -0.24 50.02
N GLU A 79 81.63 -1.38 50.69
CA GLU A 79 80.84 -2.58 50.41
C GLU A 79 79.37 -2.35 50.73
N ARG A 80 79.03 -1.80 51.91
CA ARG A 80 77.62 -1.46 52.25
C ARG A 80 77.01 -0.55 51.18
N ARG A 81 77.73 0.49 50.73
CA ARG A 81 77.28 1.37 49.62
C ARG A 81 77.11 0.60 48.31
N TYR A 82 78.02 -0.31 47.97
CA TYR A 82 77.93 -1.17 46.80
C TYR A 82 76.71 -2.11 46.86
N GLN A 83 76.43 -2.74 48.00
CA GLN A 83 75.25 -3.59 48.16
C GLN A 83 73.95 -2.74 48.08
N PHE A 84 73.91 -1.52 48.65
CA PHE A 84 72.78 -0.60 48.48
C PHE A 84 72.56 -0.19 47.02
N GLU A 85 73.59 0.20 46.28
CA GLU A 85 73.46 0.54 44.85
C GLU A 85 73.15 -0.69 43.98
N LYS A 86 73.59 -1.89 44.37
CA LYS A 86 73.21 -3.16 43.72
C LYS A 86 71.73 -3.50 43.92
N ILE A 87 71.19 -3.28 45.12
CA ILE A 87 69.74 -3.40 45.41
C ILE A 87 68.97 -2.34 44.62
N ARG A 88 69.38 -1.07 44.70
CA ARG A 88 68.78 0.06 43.96
C ARG A 88 68.75 -0.19 42.45
N LYS A 89 69.84 -0.73 41.89
CA LYS A 89 69.91 -1.15 40.48
C LYS A 89 68.91 -2.27 40.18
N ASN A 90 68.82 -3.29 41.02
CA ASN A 90 67.86 -4.38 40.84
C ASN A 90 66.41 -3.89 40.87
N ASP A 91 66.06 -3.02 41.82
CA ASP A 91 64.72 -2.45 41.92
C ASP A 91 64.39 -1.48 40.77
N LEU A 92 65.38 -0.72 40.29
CA LEU A 92 65.22 0.09 39.07
C LEU A 92 65.04 -0.79 37.83
N THR A 93 65.73 -1.93 37.74
CA THR A 93 65.54 -2.93 36.68
C THR A 93 64.14 -3.55 36.73
N LYS A 94 63.64 -3.95 37.92
CA LYS A 94 62.26 -4.43 38.11
C LYS A 94 61.25 -3.38 37.66
N ARG A 95 61.39 -2.12 38.10
CA ARG A 95 60.49 -1.01 37.71
C ARG A 95 60.51 -0.75 36.20
N TYR A 96 61.68 -0.84 35.56
CA TYR A 96 61.80 -0.73 34.11
C TYR A 96 61.14 -1.91 33.38
N GLN A 97 61.27 -3.14 33.91
CA GLN A 97 60.60 -4.33 33.36
C GLN A 97 59.08 -4.20 33.47
N LEU A 98 58.55 -3.83 34.65
CA LEU A 98 57.13 -3.58 34.88
C LEU A 98 56.59 -2.50 33.93
N ALA A 99 57.18 -1.29 33.93
CA ALA A 99 56.73 -0.20 33.05
C ALA A 99 56.81 -0.56 31.55
N ARG A 100 57.73 -1.46 31.15
CA ARG A 100 57.79 -2.01 29.79
C ARG A 100 56.69 -3.04 29.52
N ILE A 101 56.36 -3.89 30.49
CA ILE A 101 55.22 -4.83 30.44
C ILE A 101 53.90 -4.03 30.35
N ASP A 102 53.74 -2.98 31.16
CA ASP A 102 52.57 -2.10 31.18
C ASP A 102 52.39 -1.37 29.84
N LEU A 103 53.47 -0.82 29.29
CA LEU A 103 53.46 -0.15 27.98
C LEU A 103 53.13 -1.12 26.84
N LEU A 104 53.61 -2.37 26.91
CA LEU A 104 53.25 -3.41 25.95
C LEU A 104 51.79 -3.85 26.10
N HIS A 105 51.27 -3.98 27.32
CA HIS A 105 49.85 -4.26 27.58
C HIS A 105 48.95 -3.14 27.08
N SER A 106 49.29 -1.88 27.38
CA SER A 106 48.56 -0.69 26.92
C SER A 106 48.57 -0.56 25.39
N ARG A 107 49.66 -0.96 24.74
CA ARG A 107 49.76 -1.04 23.27
C ARG A 107 48.99 -2.23 22.68
N LYS A 108 48.88 -3.34 23.40
CA LYS A 108 48.06 -4.51 23.00
C LYS A 108 46.57 -4.23 23.18
N ALA A 109 46.18 -3.57 24.26
CA ALA A 109 44.78 -3.28 24.62
C ALA A 109 44.15 -2.18 23.76
N ARG A 110 44.88 -1.08 23.50
CA ARG A 110 44.49 -0.08 22.48
C ARG A 110 44.67 -0.58 21.04
N GLY A 111 45.46 -1.65 20.87
CA GLY A 111 45.78 -2.23 19.58
C GLY A 111 46.53 -1.27 18.65
N GLY A 112 46.28 -1.40 17.35
CA GLY A 112 46.93 -0.57 16.33
C GLY A 112 46.36 0.86 16.28
N VAL A 113 47.20 1.83 15.91
CA VAL A 113 46.81 3.26 15.72
C VAL A 113 45.70 3.43 14.66
N ASN A 114 45.47 2.41 13.83
CA ASN A 114 44.39 2.39 12.84
C ASN A 114 43.04 1.97 13.41
N ILE A 115 42.96 1.32 14.59
CA ILE A 115 41.68 0.80 15.13
C ILE A 115 40.76 1.94 15.52
N GLU A 116 41.28 3.00 16.14
CA GLU A 116 40.52 4.20 16.47
C GLU A 116 39.89 4.83 15.21
N LYS A 117 40.61 4.80 14.07
CA LYS A 117 40.12 5.29 12.77
C LYS A 117 39.12 4.34 12.12
N GLU A 118 39.40 3.03 12.11
CA GLU A 118 38.49 2.03 11.58
C GLU A 118 37.15 2.01 12.35
N GLN A 119 37.20 2.30 13.66
CA GLN A 119 36.03 2.50 14.51
C GLN A 119 35.26 3.77 14.14
N THR A 120 35.92 4.92 13.94
CA THR A 120 35.23 6.13 13.45
C THR A 120 34.64 5.93 12.06
N ASP A 121 35.36 5.26 11.16
CA ASP A 121 34.91 4.96 9.80
C ASP A 121 33.75 3.94 9.78
N ALA A 122 33.69 3.03 10.76
CA ALA A 122 32.56 2.12 10.97
C ALA A 122 31.33 2.86 11.52
N VAL A 123 31.51 3.76 12.49
CA VAL A 123 30.44 4.60 13.02
C VAL A 123 29.90 5.54 11.93
N GLN A 124 30.75 6.18 11.13
CA GLN A 124 30.31 7.04 10.03
C GLN A 124 29.50 6.24 9.00
N ARG A 125 29.99 5.07 8.55
CA ARG A 125 29.20 4.18 7.68
C ARG A 125 27.84 3.78 8.27
N GLN A 126 27.74 3.64 9.59
CA GLN A 126 26.47 3.38 10.27
C GLN A 126 25.55 4.62 10.27
N VAL A 127 26.09 5.82 10.45
CA VAL A 127 25.36 7.09 10.28
C VAL A 127 24.85 7.22 8.84
N ASP A 128 25.72 7.06 7.84
CA ASP A 128 25.36 7.12 6.42
C ASP A 128 24.19 6.16 6.09
N ILE A 129 24.21 4.94 6.63
CA ILE A 129 23.16 3.93 6.44
C ILE A 129 21.85 4.32 7.14
N LEU A 130 21.93 4.95 8.32
CA LEU A 130 20.76 5.43 9.06
C LEU A 130 20.13 6.66 8.40
N GLU A 131 20.93 7.58 7.86
CA GLU A 131 20.48 8.72 7.04
C GLU A 131 19.79 8.22 5.76
N ASN A 132 20.44 7.34 4.99
CA ASN A 132 19.82 6.72 3.81
C ASN A 132 18.52 5.96 4.14
N ARG A 133 18.39 5.41 5.35
CA ARG A 133 17.16 4.76 5.82
C ARG A 133 16.09 5.76 6.28
N LEU A 134 16.49 6.89 6.86
CA LEU A 134 15.61 7.99 7.23
C LEU A 134 15.02 8.65 5.97
N ASP A 135 15.85 8.95 4.97
CA ASP A 135 15.40 9.49 3.69
C ASP A 135 14.40 8.55 3.00
N GLN A 136 14.67 7.24 2.99
CA GLN A 136 13.73 6.21 2.49
C GLN A 136 12.46 6.06 3.33
N ALA A 137 12.44 6.54 4.57
CA ALA A 137 11.23 6.61 5.39
C ALA A 137 10.46 7.91 5.13
N LEU A 138 11.17 9.03 4.94
CA LEU A 138 10.60 10.34 4.62
C LEU A 138 9.97 10.37 3.21
N THR A 139 10.59 9.74 2.20
CA THR A 139 9.97 9.59 0.88
C THR A 139 8.68 8.78 0.99
N LYS A 140 8.73 7.57 1.57
CA LYS A 140 7.53 6.73 1.76
C LYS A 140 6.43 7.41 2.59
N PHE A 141 6.80 8.24 3.57
CA PHE A 141 5.85 9.04 4.34
C PHE A 141 5.20 10.13 3.48
N ASN A 142 5.99 10.84 2.67
CA ASN A 142 5.48 11.84 1.73
C ASN A 142 4.62 11.20 0.62
N ASP A 143 5.02 10.06 0.07
CA ASP A 143 4.25 9.27 -0.88
C ASP A 143 2.90 8.84 -0.28
N ALA A 144 2.90 8.36 0.98
CA ALA A 144 1.69 8.01 1.71
C ALA A 144 0.81 9.24 2.03
N LEU A 145 1.39 10.42 2.27
CA LEU A 145 0.65 11.68 2.42
C LEU A 145 0.03 12.14 1.10
N LEU A 146 0.73 12.01 -0.02
CA LEU A 146 0.22 12.33 -1.36
C LEU A 146 -0.93 11.39 -1.74
N TYR A 147 -0.78 10.09 -1.51
CA TYR A 147 -1.85 9.11 -1.72
C TYR A 147 -3.05 9.36 -0.79
N ASN A 148 -2.83 9.74 0.48
CA ASN A 148 -3.89 10.17 1.38
C ASN A 148 -4.58 11.47 0.93
N LYS A 149 -3.87 12.38 0.24
CA LYS A 149 -4.46 13.58 -0.35
C LYS A 149 -5.33 13.21 -1.55
N GLU A 150 -4.81 12.38 -2.46
CA GLU A 150 -5.55 11.90 -3.63
C GLU A 150 -6.83 11.17 -3.23
N LEU A 151 -6.78 10.25 -2.26
CA LEU A 151 -7.97 9.58 -1.73
C LEU A 151 -9.01 10.54 -1.13
N ARG A 152 -8.58 11.67 -0.52
CA ARG A 152 -9.52 12.69 -0.03
C ARG A 152 -10.17 13.45 -1.18
N GLU A 153 -9.39 13.80 -2.21
CA GLU A 153 -9.89 14.48 -3.41
C GLU A 153 -10.88 13.56 -4.17
N GLN A 154 -10.59 12.27 -4.31
CA GLN A 154 -11.52 11.26 -4.85
C GLN A 154 -12.81 11.14 -3.99
N ILE A 155 -12.69 11.08 -2.66
CA ILE A 155 -13.83 11.03 -1.74
C ILE A 155 -14.72 12.28 -1.88
N ASP A 156 -14.13 13.46 -2.03
CA ASP A 156 -14.88 14.71 -2.18
C ASP A 156 -15.52 14.84 -3.58
N ILE A 157 -14.87 14.37 -4.66
CA ILE A 157 -15.50 14.22 -5.98
C ILE A 157 -16.75 13.33 -5.88
N ILE A 158 -16.63 12.14 -5.30
CA ILE A 158 -17.76 11.19 -5.14
C ILE A 158 -18.89 11.80 -4.27
N ARG A 159 -18.56 12.64 -3.29
CA ARG A 159 -19.56 13.40 -2.50
C ARG A 159 -20.27 14.47 -3.31
N GLU A 160 -19.56 15.16 -4.21
CA GLU A 160 -20.14 16.18 -5.10
C GLU A 160 -21.02 15.54 -6.16
N GLU A 161 -20.56 14.45 -6.79
CA GLU A 161 -21.35 13.61 -7.70
C GLU A 161 -22.63 13.11 -7.02
N ARG A 162 -22.53 12.53 -5.81
CA ARG A 162 -23.70 12.12 -5.03
C ARG A 162 -24.66 13.29 -4.76
N ARG A 163 -24.13 14.50 -4.53
CA ARG A 163 -24.94 15.75 -4.38
C ARG A 163 -25.55 16.22 -5.70
N VAL A 164 -24.97 15.90 -6.86
CA VAL A 164 -25.58 16.07 -8.19
C VAL A 164 -26.70 15.04 -8.37
N PHE A 165 -26.40 13.74 -8.22
CA PHE A 165 -27.38 12.66 -8.36
C PHE A 165 -28.60 12.85 -7.46
N GLN A 166 -28.43 13.23 -6.19
CA GLN A 166 -29.56 13.51 -5.29
C GLN A 166 -30.42 14.71 -5.74
N ARG A 167 -29.83 15.74 -6.36
CA ARG A 167 -30.57 16.87 -6.94
C ARG A 167 -31.31 16.47 -8.23
N VAL A 168 -30.75 15.57 -9.03
CA VAL A 168 -31.41 15.03 -10.23
C VAL A 168 -32.55 14.09 -9.84
N HIS A 169 -32.31 13.15 -8.93
CA HIS A 169 -33.32 12.23 -8.39
C HIS A 169 -34.52 12.99 -7.84
N LYS A 170 -34.28 13.99 -6.96
CA LYS A 170 -35.37 14.82 -6.45
C LYS A 170 -36.15 15.56 -7.55
N LYS A 171 -35.48 16.12 -8.57
CA LYS A 171 -36.18 16.73 -9.71
C LYS A 171 -37.04 15.73 -10.48
N MET A 172 -36.60 14.48 -10.61
CA MET A 172 -37.37 13.41 -11.25
C MET A 172 -38.56 12.98 -10.38
N GLU A 173 -38.42 12.91 -9.06
CA GLU A 173 -39.51 12.67 -8.10
C GLU A 173 -40.54 13.81 -8.13
N ASP A 174 -40.08 15.07 -8.08
CA ASP A 174 -40.94 16.26 -8.16
C ASP A 174 -41.70 16.30 -9.51
N SER A 175 -41.05 15.92 -10.62
CA SER A 175 -41.65 15.81 -11.97
C SER A 175 -42.64 14.65 -12.09
N LEU A 176 -42.35 13.49 -11.48
CA LEU A 176 -43.26 12.35 -11.42
C LEU A 176 -44.51 12.70 -10.59
N ALA A 177 -44.35 13.37 -9.45
CA ALA A 177 -45.46 13.87 -8.65
C ALA A 177 -46.29 14.93 -9.42
N GLN A 178 -45.63 15.81 -10.19
CA GLN A 178 -46.32 16.79 -11.04
C GLN A 178 -47.12 16.13 -12.17
N THR A 179 -46.58 15.12 -12.84
CA THR A 179 -47.28 14.41 -13.93
C THR A 179 -48.39 13.49 -13.41
N GLN A 180 -48.20 12.84 -12.25
CA GLN A 180 -49.28 12.15 -11.53
C GLN A 180 -50.42 13.11 -11.18
N ARG A 181 -50.10 14.30 -10.65
CA ARG A 181 -51.10 15.33 -10.35
C ARG A 181 -51.83 15.81 -11.61
N GLN A 182 -51.11 16.12 -12.69
CA GLN A 182 -51.74 16.48 -13.97
C GLN A 182 -52.63 15.36 -14.53
N THR A 183 -52.31 14.09 -14.26
CA THR A 183 -53.13 12.95 -14.66
C THR A 183 -54.40 12.87 -13.82
N ALA A 184 -54.31 13.06 -12.50
CA ALA A 184 -55.47 13.16 -11.62
C ALA A 184 -56.36 14.37 -11.99
N ASP A 185 -55.78 15.55 -12.21
CA ASP A 185 -56.49 16.77 -12.63
C ASP A 185 -57.20 16.60 -14.00
N ARG A 186 -56.68 15.73 -14.89
CA ARG A 186 -57.33 15.37 -16.16
C ARG A 186 -58.48 14.39 -15.96
N ILE A 187 -58.27 13.33 -15.18
CA ILE A 187 -59.33 12.36 -14.83
C ILE A 187 -60.49 13.07 -14.15
N GLU A 188 -60.21 13.98 -13.21
CA GLU A 188 -61.24 14.75 -12.50
C GLU A 188 -62.01 15.72 -13.42
N ARG A 189 -61.43 16.18 -14.54
CA ARG A 189 -62.17 16.92 -15.59
C ARG A 189 -63.02 15.98 -16.42
N THR A 190 -62.45 14.90 -16.95
CA THR A 190 -63.20 13.91 -17.74
C THR A 190 -64.34 13.27 -16.97
N ASN A 191 -64.21 13.12 -15.64
CA ASN A 191 -65.33 12.70 -14.79
C ASN A 191 -66.46 13.74 -14.77
N ARG A 192 -66.16 15.04 -14.58
CA ARG A 192 -67.17 16.12 -14.69
C ARG A 192 -67.81 16.17 -16.07
N ASP A 193 -67.01 16.08 -17.13
CA ASP A 193 -67.49 16.07 -18.53
C ASP A 193 -68.46 14.89 -18.77
N MET A 194 -68.24 13.76 -18.10
CA MET A 194 -69.11 12.57 -18.14
C MET A 194 -70.34 12.71 -17.23
N ASP A 195 -70.23 13.29 -16.03
CA ASP A 195 -71.35 13.56 -15.13
C ASP A 195 -72.34 14.56 -15.77
N GLU A 196 -71.83 15.64 -16.37
CA GLU A 196 -72.63 16.61 -17.14
C GLU A 196 -73.30 15.95 -18.35
N ARG A 197 -72.56 15.13 -19.12
CA ARG A 197 -73.11 14.34 -20.24
C ARG A 197 -74.24 13.41 -19.79
N ASP A 198 -74.08 12.70 -18.68
CA ASP A 198 -75.10 11.79 -18.17
C ASP A 198 -76.32 12.54 -17.61
N GLU A 199 -76.15 13.78 -17.13
CA GLU A 199 -77.28 14.67 -16.85
C GLU A 199 -78.02 15.08 -18.14
N TYR A 200 -77.32 15.57 -19.16
CA TYR A 200 -77.93 15.92 -20.45
C TYR A 200 -78.62 14.72 -21.12
N LEU A 201 -78.05 13.52 -21.02
CA LEU A 201 -78.69 12.29 -21.50
C LEU A 201 -79.97 11.95 -20.73
N ARG A 202 -79.98 12.15 -19.40
CA ARG A 202 -81.17 11.98 -18.56
C ARG A 202 -82.26 12.99 -18.90
N GLN A 203 -81.92 14.26 -19.08
CA GLN A 203 -82.83 15.31 -19.53
C GLN A 203 -83.40 14.98 -20.93
N ALA A 204 -82.56 14.55 -21.88
CA ALA A 204 -82.99 14.15 -23.22
C ALA A 204 -83.88 12.89 -23.23
N GLN A 205 -83.67 11.94 -22.31
CA GLN A 205 -84.56 10.80 -22.11
C GLN A 205 -85.92 11.23 -21.55
N GLN A 206 -85.94 12.11 -20.55
CA GLN A 206 -87.18 12.67 -19.99
C GLN A 206 -88.00 13.43 -21.04
N LEU A 207 -87.35 14.27 -21.85
CA LEU A 207 -88.00 14.98 -22.96
C LEU A 207 -88.56 14.03 -24.02
N ARG A 208 -87.84 12.95 -24.36
CA ARG A 208 -88.36 11.92 -25.28
C ARG A 208 -89.55 11.18 -24.70
N GLN A 209 -89.53 10.84 -23.41
CA GLN A 209 -90.65 10.19 -22.74
C GLN A 209 -91.89 11.10 -22.74
N ALA A 210 -91.73 12.39 -22.39
CA ALA A 210 -92.83 13.35 -22.43
C ALA A 210 -93.39 13.59 -23.85
N ILE A 211 -92.56 13.50 -24.89
CA ILE A 211 -93.02 13.55 -26.29
C ILE A 211 -93.82 12.30 -26.67
N VAL A 212 -93.42 11.11 -26.21
CA VAL A 212 -94.18 9.86 -26.44
C VAL A 212 -95.50 9.90 -25.67
N GLU A 213 -95.49 10.29 -24.40
CA GLU A 213 -96.69 10.45 -23.56
C GLU A 213 -97.69 11.44 -24.20
N GLN A 214 -97.22 12.59 -24.70
CA GLN A 214 -98.05 13.52 -25.46
C GLN A 214 -98.55 12.94 -26.79
N GLN A 215 -97.75 12.14 -27.50
CA GLN A 215 -98.20 11.48 -28.74
C GLN A 215 -99.27 10.44 -28.46
N ASP A 216 -99.09 9.62 -27.42
CA ASP A 216 -100.07 8.64 -26.97
C ASP A 216 -101.38 9.35 -26.56
N ASP A 217 -101.31 10.40 -25.72
CA ASP A 217 -102.45 11.27 -25.35
C ASP A 217 -103.20 11.81 -26.58
N TYR A 218 -102.48 12.35 -27.57
CA TYR A 218 -103.10 12.86 -28.80
C TYR A 218 -103.70 11.74 -29.66
N THR A 219 -103.10 10.55 -29.73
CA THR A 219 -103.70 9.43 -30.46
C THR A 219 -104.92 8.85 -29.76
N GLU A 220 -104.98 8.87 -28.42
CA GLU A 220 -106.19 8.50 -27.68
C GLU A 220 -107.31 9.53 -27.93
N GLN A 221 -107.02 10.83 -27.88
CA GLN A 221 -107.99 11.89 -28.22
C GLN A 221 -108.53 11.76 -29.66
N VAL A 222 -107.65 11.48 -30.64
CA VAL A 222 -108.06 11.22 -32.03
C VAL A 222 -108.90 9.93 -32.13
N ARG A 223 -108.53 8.86 -31.41
CA ARG A 223 -109.30 7.60 -31.36
C ARG A 223 -110.68 7.78 -30.74
N GLU A 224 -110.83 8.63 -29.73
CA GLU A 224 -112.11 8.98 -29.12
C GLU A 224 -112.98 9.81 -30.10
N LEU A 225 -112.38 10.77 -30.80
CA LEU A 225 -113.05 11.53 -31.86
C LEU A 225 -113.49 10.65 -33.05
N ASP A 226 -112.64 9.74 -33.51
CA ASP A 226 -112.97 8.76 -34.56
C ASP A 226 -114.06 7.79 -34.09
N ALA A 227 -114.05 7.35 -32.83
CA ALA A 227 -115.12 6.52 -32.27
C ALA A 227 -116.45 7.29 -32.27
N ALA A 228 -116.49 8.51 -31.75
CA ALA A 228 -117.68 9.36 -31.75
C ALA A 228 -118.18 9.68 -33.18
N MET A 229 -117.26 9.86 -34.15
CA MET A 229 -117.63 10.03 -35.56
C MET A 229 -118.21 8.75 -36.16
N ASN A 230 -117.69 7.58 -35.82
CA ASN A 230 -118.23 6.29 -36.26
C ASN A 230 -119.59 5.99 -35.62
N ASP A 231 -119.81 6.34 -34.36
CA ASP A 231 -121.12 6.24 -33.70
C ASP A 231 -122.16 7.16 -34.38
N ILE A 232 -121.79 8.41 -34.66
CA ILE A 232 -122.64 9.36 -35.42
C ILE A 232 -122.91 8.84 -36.84
N LYS A 233 -121.93 8.18 -37.47
CA LYS A 233 -122.08 7.59 -38.81
C LYS A 233 -123.00 6.36 -38.78
N CYS A 234 -122.84 5.44 -37.83
CA CYS A 234 -123.72 4.28 -37.65
C CYS A 234 -125.16 4.74 -37.38
N MET A 235 -125.36 5.65 -36.43
CA MET A 235 -126.68 6.20 -36.12
C MET A 235 -127.35 6.89 -37.32
N ARG A 236 -126.57 7.45 -38.27
CA ARG A 236 -127.08 7.99 -39.52
C ARG A 236 -127.34 6.89 -40.56
N GLU A 237 -126.47 5.90 -40.65
CA GLU A 237 -126.62 4.74 -41.55
C GLU A 237 -127.85 3.92 -41.16
N ASP A 238 -128.09 3.70 -39.86
CA ASP A 238 -129.31 3.09 -39.32
C ASP A 238 -130.58 3.92 -39.64
N GLN A 239 -130.51 5.25 -39.58
CA GLN A 239 -131.60 6.13 -40.03
C GLN A 239 -131.86 5.99 -41.54
N THR A 240 -130.82 5.96 -42.37
CA THR A 240 -130.98 5.76 -43.82
C THR A 240 -131.40 4.33 -44.18
N ASN A 241 -130.97 3.33 -43.43
CA ASN A 241 -131.38 1.93 -43.61
C ASN A 241 -132.85 1.74 -43.23
N LEU A 242 -133.30 2.34 -42.12
CA LEU A 242 -134.72 2.36 -41.76
C LEU A 242 -135.57 3.11 -42.79
N GLN A 243 -135.07 4.21 -43.35
CA GLN A 243 -135.74 4.92 -44.44
C GLN A 243 -135.77 4.09 -45.74
N LEU A 244 -134.67 3.40 -46.08
CA LEU A 244 -134.60 2.48 -47.22
C LEU A 244 -135.39 1.19 -47.01
N GLU A 245 -135.65 0.74 -45.78
CA GLU A 245 -136.53 -0.39 -45.47
C GLU A 245 -138.00 0.01 -45.64
N LEU A 246 -138.36 1.25 -45.25
CA LEU A 246 -139.68 1.81 -45.54
C LEU A 246 -139.87 2.00 -47.05
N GLU A 247 -138.88 2.56 -47.75
CA GLU A 247 -138.91 2.73 -49.21
C GLU A 247 -138.88 1.39 -49.95
N SER A 248 -138.08 0.40 -49.53
CA SER A 248 -138.07 -0.94 -50.14
C SER A 248 -139.40 -1.66 -49.93
N ARG A 249 -140.07 -1.43 -48.80
CA ARG A 249 -141.42 -1.95 -48.51
C ARG A 249 -142.50 -1.27 -49.36
N GLU A 250 -142.31 -0.01 -49.75
CA GLU A 250 -143.12 0.63 -50.79
C GLU A 250 -142.77 0.10 -52.19
N TYR A 251 -141.50 -0.16 -52.49
CA TYR A 251 -141.06 -0.72 -53.76
C TYR A 251 -141.54 -2.17 -53.97
N GLU A 252 -141.41 -3.08 -53.00
CA GLU A 252 -141.96 -4.46 -53.06
C GLU A 252 -143.49 -4.45 -53.33
N PHE A 253 -144.20 -3.46 -52.77
CA PHE A 253 -145.62 -3.25 -53.01
C PHE A 253 -145.95 -2.77 -54.44
N THR A 254 -144.97 -2.19 -55.16
CA THR A 254 -145.11 -1.75 -56.56
C THR A 254 -144.50 -2.73 -57.58
N GLU A 255 -143.43 -3.44 -57.25
CA GLU A 255 -142.71 -4.33 -58.17
C GLU A 255 -143.58 -5.53 -58.58
N HIS A 256 -144.38 -6.05 -57.64
CA HIS A 256 -145.39 -7.08 -57.93
C HIS A 256 -146.51 -6.62 -58.89
N LEU A 257 -146.63 -5.31 -59.18
CA LEU A 257 -147.55 -4.73 -60.14
C LEU A 257 -146.86 -4.33 -61.47
N ALA A 258 -145.53 -4.27 -61.50
CA ALA A 258 -144.74 -3.72 -62.61
C ALA A 258 -144.20 -4.77 -63.61
N GLN A 259 -144.63 -6.04 -63.53
CA GLN A 259 -144.12 -7.15 -64.35
C GLN A 259 -144.60 -7.13 -65.82
N THR A 260 -144.58 -5.97 -66.49
CA THR A 260 -145.03 -5.84 -67.89
C THR A 260 -144.38 -4.71 -68.72
N GLN A 261 -143.04 -4.56 -68.79
CA GLN A 261 -142.34 -3.91 -69.94
C GLN A 261 -140.79 -3.94 -69.92
N ALA A 262 -140.20 -3.50 -71.04
CA ALA A 262 -138.83 -3.00 -71.24
C ALA A 262 -137.63 -3.99 -71.20
N THR A 263 -137.36 -4.58 -72.36
CA THR A 263 -136.08 -5.20 -72.74
C THR A 263 -134.97 -4.18 -73.05
N GLY A 264 -133.69 -4.55 -72.81
CA GLY A 264 -132.63 -4.35 -73.82
C GLY A 264 -131.41 -3.47 -73.48
N ASN A 265 -130.22 -4.06 -73.64
CA ASN A 265 -128.89 -3.53 -74.02
C ASN A 265 -128.58 -2.01 -73.88
N ASN A 266 -127.41 -1.65 -73.35
CA ASN A 266 -126.14 -1.53 -74.12
C ASN A 266 -124.95 -1.10 -73.19
N ALA A 267 -123.79 -0.77 -73.75
CA ALA A 267 -122.56 -0.44 -73.00
C ALA A 267 -121.86 0.87 -73.45
N VAL A 268 -120.72 1.16 -72.79
CA VAL A 268 -119.64 2.11 -73.16
C VAL A 268 -119.89 3.63 -72.94
N SER A 269 -119.08 4.29 -72.10
CA SER A 269 -117.99 5.22 -72.54
C SER A 269 -117.67 6.41 -71.60
N GLY A 270 -116.38 6.63 -71.32
CA GLY A 270 -115.76 7.98 -71.27
C GLY A 270 -115.47 8.63 -69.90
N SER A 271 -114.53 9.60 -69.80
CA SER A 271 -113.47 9.99 -70.78
C SER A 271 -112.42 11.00 -70.22
N ASN A 272 -111.11 10.63 -70.29
CA ASN A 272 -109.91 11.49 -70.50
C ASN A 272 -109.61 12.67 -69.52
N ASN A 273 -108.46 13.38 -69.49
CA ASN A 273 -107.16 13.44 -70.24
C ASN A 273 -106.07 14.04 -69.27
N ALA A 274 -104.75 14.21 -69.47
CA ALA A 274 -103.70 13.95 -70.49
C ALA A 274 -102.34 13.75 -69.70
N THR A 275 -101.06 13.95 -70.09
CA THR A 275 -100.20 14.32 -71.26
C THR A 275 -98.77 13.79 -70.93
N ILE A 276 -97.87 13.28 -71.80
CA ILE A 276 -97.05 13.88 -72.89
C ILE A 276 -96.06 14.97 -72.38
N ALA A 277 -94.72 14.98 -72.60
CA ALA A 277 -93.65 14.08 -73.13
C ALA A 277 -92.27 14.61 -72.61
N GLY A 278 -91.02 14.14 -72.90
CA GLY A 278 -90.42 13.15 -73.82
C GLY A 278 -89.73 13.80 -75.07
N ARG A 279 -88.55 13.40 -75.59
CA ARG A 279 -87.48 12.43 -75.22
C ARG A 279 -86.26 12.53 -76.23
N SER A 280 -85.00 12.32 -75.79
CA SER A 280 -83.79 11.78 -76.53
C SER A 280 -82.96 12.53 -77.65
N ILE A 281 -81.62 12.55 -77.46
CA ILE A 281 -80.50 12.00 -78.33
C ILE A 281 -79.75 12.83 -79.43
N ALA A 282 -78.40 12.86 -79.27
CA ALA A 282 -77.23 12.89 -80.22
C ALA A 282 -76.90 14.04 -81.23
N GLY A 283 -75.57 14.21 -81.49
CA GLY A 283 -74.92 14.95 -82.61
C GLY A 283 -74.21 13.97 -83.59
N PRO A 284 -72.99 14.22 -84.16
CA PRO A 284 -72.03 15.35 -84.03
C PRO A 284 -71.36 15.80 -85.39
N GLU A 285 -70.11 16.32 -85.38
CA GLU A 285 -69.11 16.52 -86.51
C GLU A 285 -69.37 17.66 -87.55
N ASP A 286 -68.39 18.23 -88.31
CA ASP A 286 -66.93 18.52 -88.15
C ASP A 286 -66.42 19.47 -89.33
N GLY A 287 -65.20 20.05 -89.27
CA GLY A 287 -64.42 20.49 -90.46
C GLY A 287 -63.74 21.90 -90.46
N ALA A 288 -62.62 22.07 -91.20
CA ALA A 288 -61.75 23.28 -91.27
C ALA A 288 -61.50 23.79 -92.74
N LEU A 289 -60.65 24.77 -93.14
CA LEU A 289 -59.46 25.47 -92.60
C LEU A 289 -59.17 26.79 -93.42
N SER A 290 -58.03 27.50 -93.20
CA SER A 290 -57.34 28.50 -94.08
C SER A 290 -57.79 29.99 -94.02
N VAL A 291 -57.01 31.05 -94.33
CA VAL A 291 -55.54 31.29 -94.55
C VAL A 291 -55.20 32.81 -94.35
N ALA A 292 -53.91 33.19 -94.20
CA ALA A 292 -53.37 34.55 -93.95
C ALA A 292 -53.11 35.38 -95.26
N PRO A 293 -52.55 36.64 -95.32
CA PRO A 293 -51.78 37.39 -94.29
C PRO A 293 -51.89 38.96 -94.23
N ASP A 294 -50.99 39.54 -93.41
CA ASP A 294 -50.32 40.87 -93.43
C ASP A 294 -50.93 42.22 -92.94
N ASP A 295 -50.07 42.86 -92.12
CA ASP A 295 -49.78 44.28 -91.81
C ASP A 295 -50.78 45.32 -91.22
N SER A 296 -50.51 45.62 -89.93
CA SER A 296 -50.20 46.96 -89.38
C SER A 296 -51.25 48.10 -89.37
N ASN A 297 -51.88 48.32 -88.19
CA ASN A 297 -51.63 49.57 -87.42
C ASN A 297 -52.21 49.65 -85.99
N THR A 298 -51.57 50.49 -85.16
CA THR A 298 -52.07 51.23 -83.97
C THR A 298 -53.01 50.58 -82.94
N ASN A 299 -52.43 50.00 -81.88
CA ASN A 299 -52.52 50.45 -80.47
C ASN A 299 -53.87 50.84 -79.78
N VAL A 300 -55.06 50.50 -80.30
CA VAL A 300 -56.34 50.75 -79.59
C VAL A 300 -56.92 49.50 -78.92
N LEU A 301 -56.57 48.29 -79.41
CA LEU A 301 -57.27 47.04 -79.05
C LEU A 301 -56.72 46.27 -77.84
N LEU A 302 -55.73 46.78 -77.09
CA LEU A 302 -55.18 46.04 -75.93
C LEU A 302 -56.22 45.89 -74.80
N VAL A 303 -56.89 46.98 -74.43
CA VAL A 303 -57.89 47.00 -73.35
C VAL A 303 -59.07 46.08 -73.68
N ASP A 304 -59.56 46.14 -74.92
CA ASP A 304 -60.63 45.26 -75.39
C ASP A 304 -60.19 43.79 -75.43
N ARG A 305 -58.95 43.50 -75.81
CA ARG A 305 -58.42 42.13 -75.83
C ARG A 305 -58.26 41.56 -74.42
N GLU A 306 -57.78 42.35 -73.46
CA GLU A 306 -57.70 41.97 -72.05
C GLU A 306 -59.10 41.75 -71.47
N ALA A 307 -60.03 42.68 -71.70
CA ALA A 307 -61.44 42.55 -71.31
C ALA A 307 -62.10 41.31 -71.94
N LEU A 308 -61.82 41.00 -73.21
CA LEU A 308 -62.29 39.78 -73.85
C LEU A 308 -61.69 38.53 -73.19
N THR A 309 -60.39 38.50 -72.87
CA THR A 309 -59.80 37.35 -72.16
C THR A 309 -60.37 37.17 -70.74
N ILE A 310 -60.63 38.25 -70.01
CA ILE A 310 -61.28 38.22 -68.70
C ILE A 310 -62.72 37.68 -68.85
N ASN A 311 -63.47 38.11 -69.86
CA ASN A 311 -64.80 37.59 -70.13
C ASN A 311 -64.80 36.11 -70.56
N THR A 312 -63.81 35.64 -71.35
CA THR A 312 -63.70 34.22 -71.69
C THR A 312 -63.30 33.37 -70.48
N ILE A 313 -62.43 33.87 -69.59
CA ILE A 313 -62.06 33.18 -68.35
C ILE A 313 -63.26 33.14 -67.39
N ALA A 314 -64.02 34.24 -67.27
CA ALA A 314 -65.25 34.28 -66.48
C ALA A 314 -66.33 33.34 -67.04
N ALA A 315 -66.48 33.24 -68.36
CA ALA A 315 -67.37 32.28 -69.00
C ALA A 315 -66.94 30.82 -68.73
N GLN A 316 -65.65 30.51 -68.87
CA GLN A 316 -65.09 29.18 -68.57
C GLN A 316 -65.25 28.82 -67.08
N LEU A 317 -65.11 29.78 -66.16
CA LEU A 317 -65.37 29.58 -64.73
C LEU A 317 -66.84 29.35 -64.43
N ALA A 318 -67.76 30.11 -65.03
CA ALA A 318 -69.20 29.92 -64.86
C ALA A 318 -69.69 28.58 -65.46
N GLU A 319 -69.13 28.16 -66.61
CA GLU A 319 -69.39 26.87 -67.24
C GLU A 319 -68.89 25.71 -66.36
N ALA A 320 -67.67 25.81 -65.83
CA ALA A 320 -67.05 24.77 -65.01
C ALA A 320 -67.59 24.66 -63.57
N THR A 321 -68.13 25.74 -62.99
CA THR A 321 -68.68 25.75 -61.62
C THR A 321 -70.21 25.64 -61.55
N HIS A 322 -70.92 25.95 -62.64
CA HIS A 322 -72.38 25.96 -62.71
C HIS A 322 -73.09 27.00 -61.79
N GLU A 323 -72.34 27.88 -61.11
CA GLU A 323 -72.87 28.99 -60.31
C GLU A 323 -72.79 30.31 -61.12
N GLN A 324 -73.91 31.04 -61.24
CA GLN A 324 -73.96 32.25 -62.09
C GLN A 324 -73.56 33.56 -61.38
N ASP A 325 -73.20 33.52 -60.10
CA ASP A 325 -72.77 34.71 -59.34
C ASP A 325 -71.23 34.74 -59.21
N ILE A 326 -70.61 35.61 -60.00
CA ILE A 326 -69.16 35.83 -60.03
C ILE A 326 -68.60 36.16 -58.63
N ASN A 327 -69.40 36.79 -57.75
CA ASN A 327 -68.98 37.11 -56.38
C ASN A 327 -68.88 35.88 -55.49
N GLN A 328 -69.67 34.84 -55.76
CA GLN A 328 -69.60 33.57 -55.03
C GLN A 328 -68.41 32.74 -55.52
N ILE A 329 -68.16 32.70 -56.83
CA ILE A 329 -66.93 32.11 -57.40
C ILE A 329 -65.68 32.79 -56.80
N PHE A 330 -65.65 34.12 -56.71
CA PHE A 330 -64.51 34.84 -56.12
C PHE A 330 -64.29 34.46 -54.64
N ARG A 331 -65.34 34.48 -53.80
CA ARG A 331 -65.22 34.08 -52.38
C ARG A 331 -64.82 32.61 -52.21
N ASN A 332 -65.35 31.73 -53.06
CA ASN A 332 -65.00 30.31 -53.05
C ASN A 332 -63.54 30.11 -53.48
N TYR A 333 -63.04 30.88 -54.44
CA TYR A 333 -61.63 30.88 -54.85
C TYR A 333 -60.70 31.47 -53.79
N GLU A 334 -61.09 32.60 -53.18
CA GLU A 334 -60.36 33.25 -52.07
C GLU A 334 -60.22 32.30 -50.89
N LYS A 335 -61.33 31.70 -50.43
CA LYS A 335 -61.33 30.67 -49.39
C LYS A 335 -60.51 29.44 -49.77
N THR A 336 -60.64 28.93 -51.00
CA THR A 336 -59.82 27.80 -51.48
C THR A 336 -58.33 28.18 -51.56
N GLY A 337 -58.02 29.46 -51.78
CA GLY A 337 -56.67 30.03 -51.70
C GLY A 337 -56.14 30.07 -50.27
N GLU A 338 -56.95 30.50 -49.29
CA GLU A 338 -56.62 30.44 -47.86
C GLU A 338 -56.41 28.99 -47.39
N ASP A 339 -57.32 28.09 -47.73
CA ASP A 339 -57.23 26.65 -47.42
C ASP A 339 -55.95 26.05 -48.02
N ASN A 340 -55.65 26.31 -49.31
CA ASN A 340 -54.41 25.87 -49.96
C ASN A 340 -53.15 26.49 -49.35
N PHE A 341 -53.18 27.77 -48.96
CA PHE A 341 -52.06 28.44 -48.29
C PHE A 341 -51.82 27.87 -46.89
N SER A 342 -52.89 27.52 -46.16
CA SER A 342 -52.81 26.81 -44.89
C SER A 342 -52.21 25.42 -45.05
N LEU A 343 -52.60 24.68 -46.11
CA LEU A 343 -52.03 23.38 -46.46
C LEU A 343 -50.55 23.50 -46.85
N TYR A 344 -50.19 24.49 -47.66
CA TYR A 344 -48.78 24.73 -48.04
C TYR A 344 -47.93 25.07 -46.82
N LYS A 345 -48.41 25.94 -45.93
CA LYS A 345 -47.76 26.27 -44.66
C LYS A 345 -47.62 25.04 -43.75
N TYR A 346 -48.65 24.18 -43.68
CA TYR A 346 -48.60 22.93 -42.94
C TYR A 346 -47.58 21.95 -43.55
N ILE A 347 -47.61 21.71 -44.86
CA ILE A 347 -46.66 20.87 -45.60
C ILE A 347 -45.22 21.38 -45.45
N HIS A 348 -45.00 22.69 -45.49
CA HIS A 348 -43.69 23.29 -45.25
C HIS A 348 -43.23 23.09 -43.80
N SER A 349 -44.10 23.28 -42.80
CA SER A 349 -43.79 23.00 -41.40
C SER A 349 -43.49 21.51 -41.15
N LEU A 350 -44.26 20.61 -41.79
CA LEU A 350 -44.07 19.16 -41.70
C LEU A 350 -42.76 18.74 -42.37
N SER A 351 -42.40 19.39 -43.48
CA SER A 351 -41.11 19.19 -44.17
C SER A 351 -39.94 19.64 -43.31
N ALA A 352 -40.04 20.80 -42.64
CA ALA A 352 -39.04 21.27 -41.68
C ALA A 352 -38.92 20.32 -40.46
N THR A 353 -40.03 19.81 -39.91
CA THR A 353 -39.96 18.80 -38.84
C THR A 353 -39.36 17.48 -39.31
N LYS A 354 -39.62 17.07 -40.56
CA LYS A 354 -39.02 15.88 -41.16
C LYS A 354 -37.52 16.04 -41.34
N GLU A 355 -37.05 17.21 -41.76
CA GLU A 355 -35.64 17.52 -41.93
C GLU A 355 -34.91 17.54 -40.58
N ALA A 356 -35.49 18.21 -39.57
CA ALA A 356 -34.98 18.18 -38.20
C ALA A 356 -34.92 16.75 -37.60
N LEU A 357 -35.94 15.92 -37.81
CA LEU A 357 -35.94 14.51 -37.38
C LEU A 357 -34.91 13.66 -38.16
N VAL A 358 -34.64 13.97 -39.44
CA VAL A 358 -33.59 13.30 -40.23
C VAL A 358 -32.19 13.67 -39.73
N ASP A 359 -32.00 14.90 -39.26
CA ASP A 359 -30.76 15.35 -38.63
C ASP A 359 -30.58 14.73 -37.23
N GLU A 360 -31.62 14.71 -36.38
CA GLU A 360 -31.60 14.01 -35.09
C GLU A 360 -31.30 12.50 -35.26
N ILE A 361 -31.87 11.85 -36.28
CA ILE A 361 -31.56 10.46 -36.65
C ILE A 361 -30.11 10.30 -37.15
N ARG A 362 -29.46 11.36 -37.66
CA ARG A 362 -28.04 11.32 -38.04
C ARG A 362 -27.15 11.44 -36.81
N ASP A 363 -27.46 12.38 -35.91
CA ASP A 363 -26.70 12.64 -34.69
C ASP A 363 -26.77 11.45 -33.71
N LEU A 364 -27.96 10.84 -33.57
CA LEU A 364 -28.12 9.58 -32.82
C LEU A 364 -27.32 8.42 -33.43
N LYS A 365 -27.13 8.39 -34.75
CA LYS A 365 -26.30 7.36 -35.41
C LYS A 365 -24.81 7.60 -35.24
N THR A 366 -24.35 8.86 -35.20
CA THR A 366 -22.95 9.15 -34.88
C THR A 366 -22.64 8.79 -33.43
N LEU A 367 -23.48 9.21 -32.47
CA LEU A 367 -23.34 8.84 -31.06
C LEU A 367 -23.33 7.32 -30.86
N LEU A 368 -24.26 6.59 -31.46
CA LEU A 368 -24.27 5.13 -31.39
C LEU A 368 -23.01 4.50 -32.00
N SER A 369 -22.44 5.10 -33.05
CA SER A 369 -21.19 4.61 -33.66
C SER A 369 -19.95 4.87 -32.81
N GLU A 370 -19.96 5.95 -32.03
CA GLU A 370 -18.92 6.31 -31.05
C GLU A 370 -19.02 5.38 -29.83
N GLU A 371 -20.22 5.18 -29.27
CA GLU A 371 -20.49 4.25 -28.17
C GLU A 371 -20.09 2.80 -28.52
N ASN A 372 -20.43 2.31 -29.71
CA ASN A 372 -19.96 0.99 -30.20
C ASN A 372 -18.42 0.92 -30.35
N ALA A 373 -17.76 2.03 -30.68
CA ALA A 373 -16.31 2.09 -30.78
C ALA A 373 -15.63 2.15 -29.40
N GLU A 374 -16.30 2.71 -28.38
CA GLU A 374 -15.87 2.66 -26.98
C GLU A 374 -16.10 1.27 -26.38
N GLU A 375 -17.26 0.64 -26.57
CA GLU A 375 -17.48 -0.77 -26.17
C GLU A 375 -16.42 -1.71 -26.77
N ALA A 376 -16.11 -1.56 -28.05
CA ALA A 376 -15.08 -2.35 -28.72
C ALA A 376 -13.65 -2.08 -28.20
N GLN A 377 -13.41 -0.95 -27.51
CA GLN A 377 -12.17 -0.69 -26.78
C GLN A 377 -12.21 -1.28 -25.37
N GLN A 378 -13.33 -1.12 -24.65
CA GLN A 378 -13.54 -1.70 -23.32
C GLN A 378 -13.40 -3.23 -23.36
N GLN A 379 -14.03 -3.92 -24.32
CA GLN A 379 -13.91 -5.37 -24.51
C GLN A 379 -12.45 -5.82 -24.74
N ARG A 380 -11.64 -5.03 -25.47
CA ARG A 380 -10.21 -5.34 -25.67
C ARG A 380 -9.41 -5.17 -24.38
N ILE A 381 -9.72 -4.13 -23.58
CA ILE A 381 -9.08 -3.89 -22.29
C ILE A 381 -9.44 -5.01 -21.30
N VAL A 382 -10.70 -5.43 -21.25
CA VAL A 382 -11.16 -6.58 -20.45
C VAL A 382 -10.39 -7.84 -20.85
N TYR A 383 -10.34 -8.18 -22.15
CA TYR A 383 -9.58 -9.36 -22.62
C TYR A 383 -8.08 -9.29 -22.29
N GLU A 384 -7.45 -8.10 -22.35
CA GLU A 384 -6.05 -7.93 -21.94
C GLU A 384 -5.86 -8.04 -20.42
N LEU A 385 -6.87 -7.70 -19.61
CA LEU A 385 -6.87 -7.86 -18.15
C LEU A 385 -7.14 -9.32 -17.76
N GLU A 386 -8.06 -10.02 -18.43
CA GLU A 386 -8.32 -11.45 -18.24
C GLU A 386 -7.06 -12.28 -18.54
N GLY A 387 -6.39 -12.04 -19.66
CA GLY A 387 -5.12 -12.72 -19.99
C GLY A 387 -3.96 -12.39 -19.04
N LYS A 388 -3.98 -11.22 -18.37
CA LYS A 388 -3.04 -10.90 -17.28
C LYS A 388 -3.42 -11.61 -15.99
N LEU A 389 -4.71 -11.72 -15.68
CA LEU A 389 -5.21 -12.43 -14.51
C LEU A 389 -4.84 -13.92 -14.60
N GLU A 390 -5.15 -14.59 -15.71
CA GLU A 390 -4.79 -15.99 -15.98
C GLU A 390 -3.27 -16.22 -15.81
N LEU A 391 -2.43 -15.31 -16.34
CA LEU A 391 -0.99 -15.38 -16.16
C LEU A 391 -0.58 -15.24 -14.67
N THR A 392 -1.18 -14.31 -13.93
CA THR A 392 -0.89 -14.17 -12.49
C THR A 392 -1.36 -15.36 -11.67
N GLU A 393 -2.55 -15.92 -11.95
CA GLU A 393 -3.07 -17.12 -11.30
C GLU A 393 -2.18 -18.34 -11.57
N TYR A 394 -1.69 -18.50 -12.81
CA TYR A 394 -0.71 -19.52 -13.15
C TYR A 394 0.58 -19.38 -12.33
N THR A 395 1.16 -18.16 -12.25
CA THR A 395 2.37 -17.94 -11.44
C THR A 395 2.14 -18.10 -9.94
N LEU A 396 0.93 -17.78 -9.44
CA LEU A 396 0.54 -18.00 -8.05
C LEU A 396 0.39 -19.51 -7.76
N GLY A 397 -0.13 -20.28 -8.71
CA GLY A 397 -0.15 -21.75 -8.66
C GLY A 397 1.25 -22.35 -8.57
N ASP A 398 2.17 -21.93 -9.46
CA ASP A 398 3.58 -22.37 -9.43
C ASP A 398 4.24 -22.06 -8.06
N ILE A 399 4.09 -20.83 -7.57
CA ILE A 399 4.61 -20.41 -6.25
C ILE A 399 3.97 -21.23 -5.12
N SER A 400 2.66 -21.48 -5.17
CA SER A 400 1.95 -22.30 -4.18
C SER A 400 2.49 -23.73 -4.14
N THR A 401 2.69 -24.39 -5.29
CA THR A 401 3.29 -25.74 -5.29
C THR A 401 4.76 -25.74 -4.86
N ALA A 402 5.48 -24.62 -4.99
CA ALA A 402 6.83 -24.49 -4.45
C ALA A 402 6.81 -24.32 -2.91
N VAL A 403 5.84 -23.58 -2.37
CA VAL A 403 5.64 -23.40 -0.93
C VAL A 403 5.24 -24.72 -0.25
N GLU A 404 4.33 -25.51 -0.82
CA GLU A 404 3.98 -26.82 -0.23
C GLU A 404 5.18 -27.78 -0.21
N LYS A 405 5.99 -27.83 -1.28
CA LYS A 405 7.25 -28.62 -1.30
C LYS A 405 8.27 -28.14 -0.25
N MET A 406 8.29 -26.84 0.07
CA MET A 406 9.12 -26.32 1.16
C MET A 406 8.58 -26.72 2.54
N LYS A 407 7.26 -26.74 2.75
CA LYS A 407 6.63 -27.24 3.99
C LYS A 407 6.89 -28.74 4.17
N GLU A 408 6.74 -29.55 3.12
CA GLU A 408 7.09 -30.98 3.14
C GLU A 408 8.54 -31.20 3.57
N ALA A 409 9.47 -30.42 3.01
CA ALA A 409 10.88 -30.46 3.38
C ALA A 409 11.13 -30.00 4.84
N ILE A 410 10.46 -28.94 5.30
CA ILE A 410 10.55 -28.46 6.69
C ILE A 410 10.01 -29.51 7.67
N HIS A 411 8.89 -30.17 7.35
CA HIS A 411 8.34 -31.25 8.18
C HIS A 411 9.26 -32.48 8.22
N PHE A 412 9.93 -32.81 7.12
CA PHE A 412 10.93 -33.88 7.09
C PHE A 412 12.18 -33.54 7.93
N VAL A 413 12.67 -32.30 7.85
CA VAL A 413 13.76 -31.79 8.71
C VAL A 413 13.32 -31.72 10.17
N GLY A 414 12.05 -31.40 10.45
CA GLY A 414 11.47 -31.42 11.79
C GLY A 414 11.49 -32.81 12.42
N ALA A 415 10.93 -33.81 11.73
CA ALA A 415 10.91 -35.19 12.21
C ALA A 415 12.32 -35.77 12.41
N THR A 416 13.23 -35.56 11.45
CA THR A 416 14.62 -36.02 11.59
C THR A 416 15.39 -35.27 12.68
N ALA A 417 15.03 -34.01 12.97
CA ALA A 417 15.56 -33.28 14.13
C ALA A 417 15.01 -33.84 15.46
N GLU A 418 13.73 -34.24 15.54
CA GLU A 418 13.16 -34.90 16.74
C GLU A 418 13.87 -36.23 17.03
N ASP A 419 14.02 -37.09 16.02
CA ASP A 419 14.76 -38.36 16.12
C ASP A 419 16.18 -38.13 16.67
N VAL A 420 16.91 -37.18 16.09
CA VAL A 420 18.29 -36.86 16.52
C VAL A 420 18.32 -36.22 17.91
N HIS A 421 17.37 -35.35 18.26
CA HIS A 421 17.27 -34.72 19.58
C HIS A 421 17.09 -35.78 20.68
N GLN A 422 16.27 -36.80 20.41
CA GLN A 422 16.05 -37.95 21.29
C GLN A 422 17.31 -38.83 21.40
N HIS A 423 17.99 -39.13 20.29
CA HIS A 423 19.19 -39.97 20.28
C HIS A 423 20.42 -39.30 20.91
N VAL A 424 20.55 -37.98 20.78
CA VAL A 424 21.64 -37.18 21.39
C VAL A 424 21.36 -36.84 22.86
N GLY A 425 20.12 -37.08 23.33
CA GLY A 425 19.73 -36.96 24.73
C GLY A 425 19.60 -35.52 25.21
N CYS A 426 19.09 -34.62 24.36
CA CYS A 426 18.93 -33.19 24.69
C CYS A 426 17.67 -32.87 25.52
N GLY A 427 16.77 -33.84 25.66
CA GLY A 427 15.47 -33.68 26.33
C GLY A 427 14.32 -34.21 25.48
N SER A 428 13.09 -33.96 25.90
CA SER A 428 11.88 -34.23 25.10
C SER A 428 11.21 -32.91 24.69
N VAL A 429 11.64 -32.36 23.57
CA VAL A 429 11.07 -31.15 22.96
C VAL A 429 10.54 -31.49 21.58
N THR A 430 9.26 -31.23 21.33
CA THR A 430 8.65 -31.37 20.01
C THR A 430 9.07 -30.22 19.08
N CYS A 431 9.50 -30.54 17.87
CA CYS A 431 10.00 -29.58 16.88
C CYS A 431 8.85 -28.93 16.09
N THR A 432 8.27 -27.86 16.63
CA THR A 432 7.42 -26.95 15.83
C THR A 432 8.28 -26.10 14.88
N GLU A 433 7.71 -25.58 13.79
CA GLU A 433 8.42 -24.70 12.84
C GLU A 433 9.10 -23.49 13.53
N THR A 434 8.47 -22.96 14.59
CA THR A 434 9.00 -21.86 15.42
C THR A 434 10.22 -22.26 16.25
N ASN A 435 10.32 -23.54 16.63
CA ASN A 435 11.30 -24.04 17.58
C ASN A 435 12.42 -24.84 16.91
N LEU A 436 12.26 -25.23 15.64
CA LEU A 436 13.20 -26.06 14.88
C LEU A 436 14.63 -25.50 14.87
N LEU A 437 14.79 -24.17 14.75
CA LEU A 437 16.12 -23.54 14.82
C LEU A 437 16.76 -23.68 16.22
N ALA A 438 15.96 -23.63 17.28
CA ALA A 438 16.44 -23.79 18.66
C ALA A 438 16.73 -25.26 19.00
N THR A 439 15.93 -26.22 18.52
CA THR A 439 16.21 -27.64 18.73
C THR A 439 17.45 -28.09 17.96
N LEU A 440 17.67 -27.57 16.74
CA LEU A 440 18.92 -27.76 15.99
C LEU A 440 20.13 -27.13 16.70
N GLY A 441 20.01 -25.91 17.25
CA GLY A 441 21.09 -25.29 18.06
C GLY A 441 21.45 -26.11 19.30
N ASN A 442 20.45 -26.64 20.01
CA ASN A 442 20.66 -27.53 21.16
C ASN A 442 21.34 -28.86 20.76
N ILE A 443 21.03 -29.39 19.56
CA ILE A 443 21.73 -30.56 19.00
C ILE A 443 23.19 -30.20 18.69
N GLU A 444 23.47 -29.04 18.09
CA GLU A 444 24.82 -28.59 17.74
C GLU A 444 25.70 -28.41 18.99
N GLU A 445 25.20 -27.73 20.03
CA GLU A 445 25.91 -27.57 21.30
C GLU A 445 26.24 -28.94 21.93
N ARG A 446 25.24 -29.84 21.98
CA ARG A 446 25.42 -31.16 22.61
C ARG A 446 26.32 -32.08 21.81
N ALA A 447 26.23 -32.06 20.48
CA ALA A 447 27.14 -32.80 19.60
C ALA A 447 28.58 -32.29 19.75
N THR A 448 28.78 -30.97 19.83
CA THR A 448 30.08 -30.35 20.07
C THR A 448 30.64 -30.75 21.44
N TYR A 449 29.82 -30.75 22.49
CA TYR A 449 30.21 -31.22 23.82
C TYR A 449 30.67 -32.69 23.81
N ILE A 450 29.93 -33.58 23.13
CA ILE A 450 30.28 -35.00 22.99
C ILE A 450 31.59 -35.17 22.19
N LEU A 451 31.80 -34.38 21.13
CA LEU A 451 33.04 -34.37 20.36
C LEU A 451 34.24 -33.93 21.21
N CYS A 452 34.13 -32.84 21.96
CA CYS A 452 35.18 -32.38 22.86
C CYS A 452 35.44 -33.38 24.02
N ALA A 453 34.40 -34.01 24.57
CA ALA A 453 34.54 -35.02 25.60
C ALA A 453 35.27 -36.27 25.09
N THR A 454 34.90 -36.78 23.91
CA THR A 454 35.56 -37.96 23.30
C THR A 454 36.99 -37.65 22.86
N GLN A 455 37.26 -36.47 22.30
CA GLN A 455 38.64 -36.02 22.00
C GLN A 455 39.50 -35.92 23.27
N ARG A 456 38.95 -35.37 24.37
CA ARG A 456 39.62 -35.30 25.67
C ARG A 456 39.90 -36.70 26.25
N GLN A 457 38.94 -37.62 26.12
CA GLN A 457 39.10 -39.01 26.55
C GLN A 457 40.16 -39.76 25.73
N GLN A 458 40.21 -39.55 24.40
CA GLN A 458 41.27 -40.10 23.54
C GLN A 458 42.66 -39.56 23.95
N TYR A 459 42.77 -38.26 24.22
CA TYR A 459 44.03 -37.66 24.67
C TYR A 459 44.46 -38.17 26.05
N GLN A 460 43.51 -38.31 26.99
CA GLN A 460 43.77 -38.95 28.29
C GLN A 460 44.15 -40.43 28.17
N ALA A 461 43.55 -41.17 27.23
CA ALA A 461 43.93 -42.55 26.94
C ALA A 461 45.39 -42.63 26.44
N GLN A 462 45.79 -41.77 25.51
CA GLN A 462 47.17 -41.65 25.01
C GLN A 462 48.18 -41.29 26.12
N ILE A 463 47.80 -40.39 27.04
CA ILE A 463 48.63 -40.09 28.23
C ILE A 463 48.73 -41.31 29.16
N SER A 464 47.64 -42.07 29.35
CA SER A 464 47.62 -43.24 30.24
C SER A 464 48.41 -44.44 29.70
N THR A 465 48.49 -44.62 28.37
CA THR A 465 49.36 -45.64 27.76
C THR A 465 50.84 -45.24 27.86
N PHE A 466 51.17 -43.96 27.66
CA PHE A 466 52.51 -43.44 27.95
C PHE A 466 52.92 -43.65 29.43
N LYS A 467 52.00 -43.42 30.38
CA LYS A 467 52.25 -43.61 31.82
C LYS A 467 52.36 -45.07 32.28
N LYS A 468 52.14 -46.07 31.40
CA LYS A 468 52.30 -47.50 31.73
C LYS A 468 53.66 -48.10 31.39
N VAL A 469 54.59 -47.31 30.83
CA VAL A 469 55.93 -47.80 30.44
C VAL A 469 57.02 -47.25 31.37
N ALA A 470 57.50 -48.14 32.26
CA ALA A 470 58.67 -48.00 33.13
C ALA A 470 58.53 -47.09 34.40
N PRO A 471 59.36 -47.29 35.45
CA PRO A 471 59.33 -48.51 36.27
C PRO A 471 59.48 -48.28 37.80
N THR A 472 59.40 -49.39 38.58
CA THR A 472 59.72 -49.54 40.02
C THR A 472 58.76 -48.87 41.04
N GLY A 473 58.54 -49.42 42.25
CA GLY A 473 58.88 -50.77 42.73
C GLY A 473 59.08 -50.85 44.26
N ALA A 474 58.06 -51.30 45.01
CA ALA A 474 58.17 -51.62 46.45
C ALA A 474 57.05 -52.60 46.89
N ASN A 475 57.28 -53.32 48.00
CA ASN A 475 56.39 -54.37 48.51
C ASN A 475 55.25 -53.83 49.39
N ALA A 476 54.08 -54.44 49.32
CA ALA A 476 53.20 -54.74 50.46
C ALA A 476 52.28 -55.93 50.11
N SER A 477 51.72 -56.60 51.12
CA SER A 477 50.88 -57.80 50.94
C SER A 477 49.55 -57.68 51.69
N ALA A 478 48.62 -58.55 51.32
CA ALA A 478 47.49 -59.09 52.10
C ALA A 478 46.11 -58.40 52.03
N THR A 479 45.08 -59.27 52.04
CA THR A 479 43.72 -59.13 52.63
C THR A 479 42.74 -58.07 52.09
N THR A 480 41.41 -58.25 52.04
CA THR A 480 40.45 -59.39 51.82
C THR A 480 39.02 -58.80 51.85
N ALA A 481 37.97 -59.57 51.52
CA ALA A 481 36.54 -59.21 51.63
C ALA A 481 36.08 -58.13 50.61
N GLU A 482 34.89 -58.19 50.01
CA GLU A 482 33.51 -58.10 50.58
C GLU A 482 33.25 -56.72 51.24
N GLY A 483 32.13 -56.04 51.01
CA GLY A 483 30.99 -56.35 50.12
C GLY A 483 29.80 -55.39 50.37
N GLU A 484 28.81 -55.45 49.47
CA GLU A 484 27.46 -54.87 49.58
C GLU A 484 27.27 -53.34 49.67
N ASP A 485 26.05 -52.93 49.32
CA ASP A 485 25.56 -51.55 49.17
C ASP A 485 25.17 -50.88 50.51
N ILE A 486 24.97 -49.56 50.52
CA ILE A 486 23.67 -48.91 50.83
C ILE A 486 23.74 -47.37 50.71
N GLN A 487 22.56 -46.75 50.64
CA GLN A 487 22.29 -45.31 50.42
C GLN A 487 22.51 -44.44 51.67
N GLY A 488 22.65 -43.12 51.46
CA GLY A 488 22.66 -42.07 52.51
C GLY A 488 23.71 -41.00 52.17
N ALA A 489 23.41 -39.76 51.73
CA ALA A 489 22.43 -38.74 52.14
C ALA A 489 22.91 -37.82 53.30
N ASP A 490 22.57 -36.54 53.15
CA ASP A 490 22.62 -35.42 54.11
C ASP A 490 23.93 -34.70 54.52
N LEU A 491 24.02 -33.47 53.98
CA LEU A 491 24.17 -32.17 54.67
C LEU A 491 25.45 -31.74 55.43
N SER A 492 25.83 -30.49 55.08
CA SER A 492 26.41 -29.44 55.96
C SER A 492 27.88 -29.61 56.39
N GLN A 493 28.63 -28.58 56.80
CA GLN A 493 28.52 -27.11 56.61
C GLN A 493 29.90 -26.48 56.90
N ASN A 494 30.17 -25.28 56.38
CA ASN A 494 31.36 -24.45 56.67
C ASN A 494 32.70 -25.07 56.16
N SER A 495 33.81 -24.34 56.02
CA SER A 495 34.12 -22.96 56.44
C SER A 495 34.89 -22.16 55.36
N ALA A 496 35.09 -20.86 55.62
CA ALA A 496 35.73 -19.89 54.72
C ALA A 496 37.29 -19.96 54.79
N PRO A 497 38.05 -19.10 54.07
CA PRO A 497 39.42 -19.40 53.60
C PRO A 497 40.53 -19.18 54.65
N PRO A 498 41.80 -19.44 54.27
CA PRO A 498 42.68 -18.29 53.99
C PRO A 498 43.46 -18.40 52.65
N ASP A 499 44.17 -17.32 52.32
CA ASP A 499 45.04 -17.16 51.16
C ASP A 499 46.29 -18.06 51.17
N GLU A 500 46.87 -18.33 49.98
CA GLU A 500 48.25 -17.88 49.66
C GLU A 500 48.56 -18.02 48.15
N HIS A 501 49.50 -17.21 47.65
CA HIS A 501 49.90 -17.15 46.23
C HIS A 501 50.99 -18.16 45.88
N ALA A 502 50.91 -18.77 44.69
CA ALA A 502 52.02 -19.51 44.08
C ALA A 502 51.98 -19.40 42.53
N ASP A 503 52.60 -18.36 41.99
CA ASP A 503 52.76 -18.19 40.54
C ASP A 503 53.76 -19.21 39.95
N TYR A 504 53.38 -19.90 38.87
CA TYR A 504 54.32 -20.58 37.98
C TYR A 504 53.90 -20.45 36.51
N GLU A 505 54.42 -19.40 35.84
CA GLU A 505 54.42 -19.33 34.39
C GLU A 505 55.30 -20.45 33.79
N VAL A 506 54.75 -21.26 32.88
CA VAL A 506 55.54 -21.92 31.83
C VAL A 506 54.83 -21.83 30.49
N THR A 507 55.35 -20.98 29.61
CA THR A 507 55.16 -21.02 28.15
C THR A 507 56.54 -20.95 27.48
N PRO A 508 56.68 -21.19 26.16
CA PRO A 508 55.76 -21.79 25.18
C PRO A 508 56.38 -23.01 24.45
N LEU A 509 55.67 -23.60 23.48
CA LEU A 509 56.14 -23.74 22.07
C LEU A 509 55.12 -24.50 21.18
N LEU A 510 54.98 -24.06 19.92
CA LEU A 510 54.39 -24.85 18.84
C LEU A 510 55.49 -25.66 18.11
N PRO A 511 55.10 -26.69 17.35
CA PRO A 511 55.32 -26.61 15.90
C PRO A 511 54.11 -27.04 15.04
N LEU A 512 54.14 -26.64 13.77
CA LEU A 512 53.15 -26.95 12.73
C LEU A 512 53.25 -28.41 12.22
N ILE A 513 52.13 -28.94 11.71
CA ILE A 513 52.02 -29.71 10.45
C ILE A 513 50.53 -29.71 10.02
N ALA A 514 50.26 -29.75 8.71
CA ALA A 514 48.91 -29.69 8.12
C ALA A 514 48.49 -31.03 7.46
N PRO A 515 47.18 -31.22 7.24
CA PRO A 515 46.69 -31.31 5.86
C PRO A 515 45.52 -30.33 5.62
N GLN A 516 45.42 -29.61 4.49
CA GLN A 516 45.32 -30.08 3.09
C GLN A 516 44.00 -30.81 2.77
N HIS A 517 42.93 -30.03 2.58
CA HIS A 517 41.92 -30.32 1.56
C HIS A 517 41.42 -29.00 0.95
N THR A 518 41.26 -28.96 -0.38
CA THR A 518 41.17 -27.71 -1.16
C THR A 518 39.80 -27.51 -1.80
N HIS A 519 39.15 -26.38 -1.51
CA HIS A 519 38.08 -25.83 -2.35
C HIS A 519 38.34 -24.35 -2.63
N ALA A 520 38.10 -23.93 -3.87
CA ALA A 520 38.55 -22.63 -4.39
C ALA A 520 37.55 -21.49 -4.08
N PRO A 521 38.03 -20.24 -3.90
CA PRO A 521 37.15 -19.09 -3.70
C PRO A 521 36.41 -18.75 -4.99
N VAL A 522 35.10 -19.02 -5.03
CA VAL A 522 34.23 -18.67 -6.16
C VAL A 522 33.96 -17.15 -6.16
N SER A 523 34.11 -16.52 -7.33
CA SER A 523 33.96 -15.07 -7.50
C SER A 523 32.54 -14.60 -7.18
N ALA A 524 32.42 -13.58 -6.31
CA ALA A 524 31.16 -12.94 -5.96
C ALA A 524 30.60 -12.06 -7.12
N LYS A 525 30.10 -12.72 -8.17
CA LYS A 525 29.53 -12.08 -9.36
C LYS A 525 28.19 -12.67 -9.83
N ARG A 526 27.30 -13.01 -8.88
CA ARG A 526 25.87 -13.18 -9.17
C ARG A 526 24.98 -13.00 -7.93
N LEU A 527 24.44 -11.80 -7.76
CA LEU A 527 23.20 -11.58 -7.02
C LEU A 527 22.29 -10.73 -7.91
N VAL A 528 21.38 -11.38 -8.64
CA VAL A 528 20.39 -10.70 -9.48
C VAL A 528 19.28 -10.23 -8.54
N ARG A 529 19.04 -8.92 -8.48
CA ARG A 529 17.93 -8.36 -7.70
C ARG A 529 16.61 -8.60 -8.45
N GLN A 530 15.61 -9.14 -7.77
CA GLN A 530 14.22 -9.12 -8.25
C GLN A 530 13.62 -7.72 -8.06
N THR A 531 13.77 -6.85 -9.06
CA THR A 531 13.02 -5.57 -9.16
C THR A 531 12.82 -5.20 -10.63
N ASP A 532 11.94 -5.91 -11.33
CA ASP A 532 11.50 -5.56 -12.69
C ASP A 532 10.03 -5.97 -12.90
N LEU A 533 9.11 -5.03 -12.64
CA LEU A 533 7.77 -5.01 -13.24
C LEU A 533 7.50 -3.56 -13.71
N PRO A 534 7.01 -3.35 -14.95
CA PRO A 534 6.95 -2.01 -15.53
C PRO A 534 5.67 -1.26 -15.15
N SER A 535 5.81 -0.10 -14.52
CA SER A 535 4.73 0.91 -14.54
C SER A 535 4.67 1.55 -15.92
N ALA A 536 3.47 1.58 -16.51
CA ALA A 536 3.23 2.21 -17.80
C ALA A 536 3.26 3.75 -17.70
N ALA A 537 3.59 4.41 -18.81
CA ALA A 537 3.56 5.87 -18.92
C ALA A 537 2.51 6.31 -19.96
N LEU A 538 1.42 6.87 -19.47
CA LEU A 538 0.42 7.68 -20.20
C LEU A 538 -0.08 8.75 -19.22
N GLY A 539 -0.26 10.01 -19.60
CA GLY A 539 0.15 10.68 -20.83
C GLY A 539 -0.09 12.18 -20.69
N ALA A 540 0.95 13.01 -20.80
CA ALA A 540 0.81 14.46 -20.73
C ALA A 540 0.45 15.04 -22.11
N ALA A 541 -0.59 15.86 -22.17
CA ALA A 541 -0.95 16.66 -23.34
C ALA A 541 -0.88 18.15 -22.99
N ASP A 542 -0.25 18.94 -23.86
CA ASP A 542 -0.07 20.38 -23.66
C ASP A 542 -1.37 21.17 -23.89
N VAL A 543 -1.73 22.07 -22.95
CA VAL A 543 -2.35 23.35 -23.28
C VAL A 543 -1.80 24.43 -22.34
N HIS A 544 -1.20 25.49 -22.88
CA HIS A 544 -0.67 26.60 -22.07
C HIS A 544 -0.75 27.94 -22.83
N ALA A 545 -1.85 28.70 -22.66
CA ALA A 545 -2.00 30.05 -23.23
C ALA A 545 -3.03 30.96 -22.51
N TYR A 546 -2.52 32.03 -21.88
CA TYR A 546 -3.04 33.41 -21.82
C TYR A 546 -4.56 33.74 -21.81
N SER A 547 -5.04 34.28 -20.66
CA SER A 547 -5.53 35.68 -20.40
C SER A 547 -6.50 36.42 -21.36
N PRO A 548 -7.18 37.55 -20.97
CA PRO A 548 -7.23 38.23 -19.65
C PRO A 548 -8.62 38.76 -19.18
N SER A 549 -8.73 39.15 -17.88
CA SER A 549 -9.59 40.20 -17.26
C SER A 549 -9.87 39.85 -15.78
N GLY A 550 -10.21 40.76 -14.84
CA GLY A 550 -10.27 42.22 -14.85
C GLY A 550 -10.96 42.76 -13.57
N THR A 551 -10.63 43.98 -13.10
CA THR A 551 -11.17 44.64 -11.87
C THR A 551 -10.76 44.00 -10.51
N ALA A 552 -10.67 44.70 -9.37
CA ALA A 552 -10.40 46.12 -9.07
C ALA A 552 -9.92 46.30 -7.60
N ALA A 553 -9.31 47.46 -7.30
CA ALA A 553 -9.00 48.14 -6.01
C ALA A 553 -9.35 47.46 -4.66
N ARG A 554 -8.59 47.64 -3.55
CA ARG A 554 -8.35 48.96 -2.90
C ARG A 554 -7.50 48.87 -1.60
N GLY A 555 -6.48 49.72 -1.47
CA GLY A 555 -5.86 50.16 -0.19
C GLY A 555 -4.86 49.21 0.50
N GLY A 556 -3.92 49.69 1.33
CA GLY A 556 -3.51 51.09 1.52
C GLY A 556 -2.82 51.42 2.86
N GLY A 557 -1.47 51.54 2.86
CA GLY A 557 -0.67 52.08 3.98
C GLY A 557 -0.45 51.12 5.17
N ASN A 558 0.40 51.43 6.16
CA ASN A 558 1.42 52.48 6.26
C ASN A 558 2.40 52.16 7.43
N THR A 559 3.64 52.67 7.40
CA THR A 559 4.63 52.75 8.52
C THR A 559 5.03 51.44 9.26
N GLY A 560 6.28 51.23 9.70
CA GLY A 560 7.49 52.04 9.58
C GLY A 560 8.31 52.05 10.88
N ALA A 561 9.52 51.48 10.86
CA ALA A 561 10.49 51.58 11.96
C ALA A 561 11.92 51.46 11.40
N SER A 562 12.79 52.41 11.75
CA SER A 562 14.22 52.40 11.42
C SER A 562 14.97 53.25 12.45
N GLY A 563 16.16 52.82 12.85
CA GLY A 563 17.10 53.63 13.62
C GLY A 563 17.87 52.88 14.72
N ARG A 564 19.20 52.97 14.61
CA ARG A 564 20.25 52.58 15.58
C ARG A 564 20.58 51.09 15.63
N ASP A 565 21.78 50.67 15.24
CA ASP A 565 23.16 51.03 15.72
C ASP A 565 23.43 50.39 17.10
N GLU A 566 24.60 49.80 17.40
CA GLU A 566 25.91 49.90 16.73
C GLU A 566 26.79 48.65 16.97
N SER A 567 27.83 48.48 16.13
CA SER A 567 29.06 47.71 16.38
C SER A 567 29.00 46.27 16.94
N LEU A 568 29.18 45.28 16.06
CA LEU A 568 30.02 44.10 16.34
C LEU A 568 30.51 43.48 15.01
N ALA A 569 31.71 43.87 14.57
CA ALA A 569 32.27 43.45 13.29
C ALA A 569 33.68 42.84 13.46
N ALA A 570 33.82 41.55 13.14
CA ALA A 570 35.09 40.91 12.83
C ALA A 570 34.86 39.60 12.04
N GLN A 571 35.45 39.54 10.84
CA GLN A 571 35.93 38.33 10.16
C GLN A 571 34.96 37.14 9.99
N LEU A 572 34.35 37.06 8.81
CA LEU A 572 34.58 35.94 7.89
C LEU A 572 34.60 36.46 6.45
N ASP A 573 35.78 36.58 5.86
CA ASP A 573 35.94 36.86 4.44
C ASP A 573 35.65 35.59 3.63
N VAL A 574 34.76 35.69 2.64
CA VAL A 574 34.45 34.61 1.69
C VAL A 574 34.40 35.20 0.28
N ASP A 575 35.59 35.42 -0.28
CA ASP A 575 35.74 35.60 -1.73
C ASP A 575 35.42 34.25 -2.42
N ASP A 576 34.30 34.19 -3.14
CA ASP A 576 34.37 34.15 -4.61
C ASP A 576 32.95 34.08 -5.22
N THR A 577 32.47 35.20 -5.77
CA THR A 577 31.30 35.18 -6.65
C THR A 577 31.69 34.63 -8.02
N GLN A 578 31.90 33.32 -8.14
CA GLN A 578 32.16 32.68 -9.42
C GLN A 578 30.88 32.67 -10.28
N VAL A 579 30.64 33.78 -10.98
CA VAL A 579 29.56 33.94 -11.95
C VAL A 579 29.79 32.98 -13.11
N VAL A 580 29.19 31.78 -13.02
CA VAL A 580 29.23 30.76 -14.09
C VAL A 580 28.70 31.40 -15.36
N SER A 581 29.54 31.46 -16.40
CA SER A 581 29.18 32.19 -17.60
C SER A 581 27.97 31.55 -18.29
N HIS A 582 27.14 32.36 -18.97
CA HIS A 582 26.08 31.82 -19.82
C HIS A 582 26.60 30.95 -20.97
N ALA A 583 27.91 30.91 -21.25
CA ALA A 583 28.50 29.93 -22.17
C ALA A 583 28.69 28.56 -21.49
N ASP A 584 29.09 28.53 -20.21
CA ASP A 584 29.33 27.30 -19.47
C ASP A 584 28.04 26.63 -19.02
N VAL A 585 27.01 27.41 -18.64
CA VAL A 585 25.64 26.87 -18.44
C VAL A 585 25.12 26.22 -19.74
N ARG A 586 25.41 26.81 -20.91
CA ARG A 586 25.06 26.21 -22.21
C ARG A 586 25.85 24.94 -22.50
N ARG A 587 27.17 24.92 -22.26
CA ARG A 587 27.98 23.68 -22.37
C ARG A 587 27.48 22.56 -21.46
N GLN A 588 27.14 22.87 -20.21
CA GLN A 588 26.58 21.88 -19.27
C GLN A 588 25.24 21.34 -19.77
N MET A 589 24.37 22.22 -20.30
CA MET A 589 23.09 21.81 -20.90
C MET A 589 23.28 20.96 -22.16
N GLU A 590 24.21 21.32 -23.05
CA GLU A 590 24.57 20.53 -24.24
C GLU A 590 25.15 19.16 -23.87
N GLN A 591 26.06 19.11 -22.89
CA GLN A 591 26.60 17.84 -22.36
C GLN A 591 25.51 16.98 -21.72
N HIS A 592 24.56 17.57 -20.99
CA HIS A 592 23.43 16.85 -20.41
C HIS A 592 22.48 16.30 -21.49
N LEU A 593 22.20 17.08 -22.54
CA LEU A 593 21.41 16.63 -23.69
C LEU A 593 22.12 15.53 -24.50
N LEU A 594 23.44 15.62 -24.68
CA LEU A 594 24.25 14.55 -25.27
C LEU A 594 24.20 13.29 -24.41
N MET A 595 24.45 13.37 -23.10
CA MET A 595 24.38 12.23 -22.17
C MET A 595 22.98 11.59 -22.12
N LYS A 596 21.91 12.39 -22.23
CA LYS A 596 20.54 11.87 -22.38
C LYS A 596 20.38 11.12 -23.71
N ARG A 597 20.77 11.72 -24.84
CA ARG A 597 20.71 11.07 -26.16
C ARG A 597 21.51 9.76 -26.20
N ASP A 598 22.69 9.75 -25.59
CA ASP A 598 23.54 8.56 -25.49
C ASP A 598 22.89 7.45 -24.66
N ARG A 599 22.20 7.81 -23.58
CA ARG A 599 21.42 6.88 -22.75
C ARG A 599 20.22 6.31 -23.52
N ASP A 600 19.47 7.17 -24.21
CA ASP A 600 18.30 6.79 -25.00
C ASP A 600 18.70 5.90 -26.19
N GLU A 601 19.82 6.18 -26.86
CA GLU A 601 20.35 5.34 -27.92
C GLU A 601 20.85 3.98 -27.40
N ARG A 602 21.52 3.94 -26.24
CA ARG A 602 21.89 2.66 -25.58
C ARG A 602 20.66 1.83 -25.21
N MET A 603 19.56 2.47 -24.79
CA MET A 603 18.28 1.79 -24.54
C MET A 603 17.62 1.30 -25.85
N ALA A 604 17.68 2.08 -26.92
CA ALA A 604 17.20 1.67 -28.25
C ALA A 604 17.99 0.48 -28.82
N ARG A 605 19.33 0.49 -28.67
CA ARG A 605 20.22 -0.62 -29.04
C ARG A 605 19.86 -1.90 -28.27
N LYS A 606 19.72 -1.84 -26.93
CA LYS A 606 19.24 -2.97 -26.11
C LYS A 606 17.85 -3.47 -26.53
N LYS A 607 16.91 -2.57 -26.81
CA LYS A 607 15.56 -2.92 -27.27
C LYS A 607 15.58 -3.61 -28.64
N LYS A 608 16.56 -3.28 -29.50
CA LYS A 608 16.83 -3.99 -30.75
C LYS A 608 17.46 -5.35 -30.49
N GLU A 609 18.51 -5.44 -29.67
CA GLU A 609 19.17 -6.72 -29.31
C GLU A 609 18.17 -7.73 -28.73
N ILE A 610 17.27 -7.29 -27.83
CA ILE A 610 16.20 -8.13 -27.27
C ILE A 610 15.23 -8.60 -28.37
N ARG A 611 14.83 -7.72 -29.29
CA ARG A 611 13.96 -8.08 -30.43
C ARG A 611 14.64 -9.09 -31.36
N ASP A 612 15.91 -8.87 -31.67
CA ASP A 612 16.70 -9.71 -32.56
C ASP A 612 16.97 -11.08 -31.90
N MET A 613 17.18 -11.14 -30.58
CA MET A 613 17.23 -12.40 -29.80
C MET A 613 15.89 -13.16 -29.80
N ILE A 614 14.76 -12.46 -29.67
CA ILE A 614 13.42 -13.07 -29.76
C ILE A 614 13.18 -13.63 -31.17
N ALA A 615 13.62 -12.92 -32.21
CA ALA A 615 13.52 -13.37 -33.60
C ALA A 615 14.46 -14.54 -33.94
N ALA A 616 15.63 -14.61 -33.30
CA ALA A 616 16.62 -15.67 -33.49
C ALA A 616 16.32 -16.95 -32.69
N SER A 617 15.35 -16.93 -31.78
CA SER A 617 14.99 -18.10 -30.97
C SER A 617 14.22 -19.14 -31.81
N PRO A 618 14.75 -20.37 -31.99
CA PRO A 618 14.15 -21.33 -32.92
C PRO A 618 12.84 -21.88 -32.37
N LYS A 619 11.74 -21.64 -33.09
CA LYS A 619 10.42 -22.22 -32.80
C LYS A 619 10.51 -23.75 -32.83
N LYS A 620 10.54 -24.40 -31.65
CA LYS A 620 10.27 -25.83 -31.54
C LYS A 620 8.84 -26.09 -32.03
N GLY A 621 8.68 -26.93 -33.04
CA GLY A 621 7.38 -27.17 -33.66
C GLY A 621 6.44 -27.94 -32.75
N LEU A 622 5.18 -27.51 -32.70
CA LEU A 622 4.06 -28.32 -32.24
C LEU A 622 3.33 -28.85 -33.48
N VAL A 623 3.23 -30.18 -33.61
CA VAL A 623 2.67 -30.82 -34.81
C VAL A 623 1.15 -30.82 -34.73
N ALA A 624 0.51 -30.01 -35.56
CA ALA A 624 -0.94 -30.05 -35.75
C ALA A 624 -1.33 -31.24 -36.65
N ALA A 625 -2.00 -32.24 -36.08
CA ALA A 625 -2.47 -33.42 -36.79
C ALA A 625 -4.01 -33.45 -36.87
N THR A 626 -4.57 -32.82 -37.91
CA THR A 626 -6.01 -32.80 -38.17
C THR A 626 -6.31 -33.04 -39.65
N SER A 627 -6.54 -34.30 -40.00
CA SER A 627 -6.94 -34.72 -41.35
C SER A 627 -8.46 -34.53 -41.55
N PRO A 628 -8.92 -33.94 -42.67
CA PRO A 628 -10.34 -33.83 -42.96
C PRO A 628 -10.91 -35.17 -43.45
N SER A 629 -11.79 -35.78 -42.66
CA SER A 629 -12.56 -36.96 -43.09
C SER A 629 -13.74 -36.58 -44.00
N LYS A 630 -14.14 -37.48 -44.90
CA LYS A 630 -15.28 -37.30 -45.81
C LYS A 630 -16.45 -38.20 -45.41
N GLY A 631 -17.66 -37.68 -45.59
CA GLY A 631 -18.91 -38.42 -45.49
C GLY A 631 -19.72 -38.10 -44.22
N ASN A 632 -21.03 -38.29 -44.21
CA ASN A 632 -21.91 -38.71 -45.31
C ASN A 632 -23.31 -38.12 -45.13
N ARG A 633 -24.18 -38.30 -46.13
CA ARG A 633 -25.61 -37.97 -46.07
C ARG A 633 -26.31 -38.71 -44.93
N TYR A 634 -27.26 -38.07 -44.27
CA TYR A 634 -28.68 -38.42 -44.40
C TYR A 634 -29.55 -37.18 -44.20
#